data_AF-W2SR51-F1
#
_entry.id   AF-W2SR51-F1
#
_cell.length_a   1.000
_cell.length_b   1.000
_cell.length_c   1.000
_cell.angle_alpha   90.00
_cell.angle_beta   90.00
_cell.angle_gamma   90.00
#
_symmetry.space_group_name_H-M   'P 1'
#
loop_
_entity.id
_entity.type
_entity.pdbx_description
1 polymer ?
#
loop_
_entity_poly.entity_id
_entity_poly.type
_entity_poly.pdbx_seq_one_letter_code
_entity_poly.pdbx_strand_id
1 'polypeptide(L)'
;MLSKEEMYGKFVASVAALNAQINNIEMPLPKSPQMVPLCRIWLAKYVKNGGGPIVLENTAVGGHVEFPDVLTIEQLEEEINEVERFLESQQCPSVFCHNDLVPSNVLLRDAKEKNFEKDEDRLVIIDFEF
;
A
#
# COMPACT_ATOMS: atom_id res chain seq x y z
N MET A 1 2.75 -16.11 8.71
CA MET A 1 2.90 -14.66 8.46
C MET A 1 4.00 -14.15 9.36
N LEU A 2 4.78 -13.17 8.91
CA LEU A 2 5.83 -12.57 9.74
C LEU A 2 5.20 -11.69 10.82
N SER A 3 5.82 -11.67 12.01
CA SER A 3 5.58 -10.60 12.97
C SER A 3 6.22 -9.29 12.52
N LYS A 4 5.76 -8.16 13.08
CA LYS A 4 6.39 -6.85 12.83
C LYS A 4 7.88 -6.85 13.20
N GLU A 5 8.21 -7.44 14.33
CA GLU A 5 9.59 -7.52 14.84
C GLU A 5 10.49 -8.31 13.90
N GLU A 6 10.02 -9.45 13.36
CA GLU A 6 10.78 -10.25 12.41
C GLU A 6 10.97 -9.52 11.06
N MET A 7 9.91 -8.92 10.53
CA MET A 7 9.96 -8.21 9.25
C MET A 7 10.94 -7.03 9.32
N TYR A 8 10.81 -6.15 10.31
CA TYR A 8 11.63 -4.93 10.39
C TYR A 8 13.01 -5.17 11.02
N GLY A 9 13.16 -6.17 11.88
CA GLY A 9 14.42 -6.45 12.58
C GLY A 9 15.35 -7.39 11.80
N LYS A 10 14.81 -8.43 11.17
CA LYS A 10 15.62 -9.51 10.58
C LYS A 10 15.50 -9.58 9.06
N PHE A 11 14.28 -9.49 8.53
CA PHE A 11 14.00 -9.82 7.14
C PHE A 11 13.86 -8.62 6.21
N VAL A 12 14.06 -7.39 6.70
CA VAL A 12 13.83 -6.16 5.92
C VAL A 12 14.58 -6.14 4.59
N ALA A 13 15.85 -6.57 4.57
CA ALA A 13 16.65 -6.64 3.35
C ALA A 13 16.12 -7.72 2.39
N SER A 14 15.72 -8.88 2.91
CA SER A 14 15.16 -9.98 2.12
C SER A 14 13.79 -9.62 1.53
N VAL A 15 12.94 -8.93 2.28
CA VAL A 15 11.66 -8.40 1.80
C VAL A 15 11.88 -7.35 0.72
N ALA A 16 12.84 -6.45 0.89
CA ALA A 16 13.19 -5.45 -0.13
C ALA A 16 13.67 -6.11 -1.43
N ALA A 17 14.49 -7.16 -1.34
CA ALA A 17 14.97 -7.91 -2.49
C ALA A 17 13.82 -8.62 -3.22
N LEU A 18 12.91 -9.28 -2.51
CA LEU A 18 11.71 -9.87 -3.10
C LEU A 18 10.79 -8.81 -3.74
N ASN A 19 10.61 -7.66 -3.10
CA ASN A 19 9.80 -6.58 -3.68
C ASN A 19 10.42 -6.04 -4.98
N ALA A 20 11.75 -5.93 -5.05
CA ALA A 20 12.44 -5.57 -6.30
C ALA A 20 12.22 -6.63 -7.40
N GLN A 21 12.19 -7.91 -7.06
CA GLN A 21 11.84 -8.97 -8.01
C GLN A 21 10.39 -8.81 -8.51
N ILE A 22 9.43 -8.51 -7.62
CA ILE A 22 8.04 -8.23 -7.99
C ILE A 22 7.95 -7.03 -8.94
N ASN A 23 8.68 -5.94 -8.64
CA ASN A 23 8.70 -4.74 -9.48
C ASN A 23 9.21 -5.00 -10.91
N ASN A 24 9.95 -6.09 -11.13
CA ASN A 24 10.48 -6.47 -12.43
C ASN A 24 9.58 -7.47 -13.19
N ILE A 25 8.41 -7.85 -12.65
CA ILE A 25 7.49 -8.77 -13.31
C ILE A 25 6.74 -8.05 -14.45
N GLU A 26 6.83 -8.60 -15.66
CA GLU A 26 6.01 -8.16 -16.78
C GLU A 26 4.60 -8.76 -16.72
N MET A 27 3.66 -7.98 -16.18
CA MET A 27 2.24 -8.38 -16.16
C MET A 27 1.47 -7.87 -17.39
N PRO A 28 0.54 -8.64 -17.98
CA PRO A 28 -0.31 -8.18 -19.08
C PRO A 28 -1.47 -7.29 -18.58
N LEU A 29 -1.13 -6.26 -17.80
CA LEU A 29 -2.04 -5.30 -17.17
C LEU A 29 -1.75 -3.88 -17.67
N PRO A 30 -2.68 -2.93 -17.50
CA PRO A 30 -2.43 -1.51 -17.76
C PRO A 30 -1.14 -1.04 -17.07
N LYS A 31 -0.30 -0.32 -17.81
CA LYS A 31 1.02 0.14 -17.33
C LYS A 31 1.02 1.55 -16.77
N SER A 32 -0.07 2.29 -16.95
CA SER A 32 -0.25 3.60 -16.31
C SER A 32 -0.54 3.42 -14.82
N PRO A 33 -0.03 4.30 -13.94
CA PRO A 33 -0.37 4.28 -12.51
C PRO A 33 -1.88 4.38 -12.29
N GLN A 34 -2.44 3.53 -11.43
CA GLN A 34 -3.90 3.40 -11.24
C GLN A 34 -4.43 3.97 -9.91
N MET A 35 -3.55 4.36 -8.98
CA MET A 35 -3.95 4.76 -7.62
C MET A 35 -4.93 5.93 -7.59
N VAL A 36 -4.63 7.04 -8.27
CA VAL A 36 -5.52 8.21 -8.29
C VAL A 36 -6.86 7.90 -9.00
N PRO A 37 -6.88 7.26 -10.19
CA PRO A 37 -8.13 6.77 -10.78
C PRO A 37 -8.98 5.93 -9.82
N LEU A 38 -8.35 5.03 -9.05
CA LEU A 38 -9.04 4.17 -8.10
C LEU A 38 -9.67 4.99 -6.95
N CYS A 39 -8.92 5.93 -6.37
CA CYS A 39 -9.44 6.84 -5.33
C CYS A 39 -10.67 7.63 -5.83
N ARG A 40 -10.62 8.15 -7.07
CA ARG A 40 -11.76 8.85 -7.68
C ARG A 40 -12.97 7.93 -7.86
N ILE A 41 -12.76 6.69 -8.30
CA ILE A 41 -13.84 5.68 -8.42
C ILE A 41 -14.46 5.38 -7.05
N TRP A 42 -13.64 5.23 -6.00
CA TRP A 42 -14.14 4.98 -4.65
C TRP A 42 -14.92 6.15 -4.08
N LEU A 43 -14.44 7.38 -4.26
CA LEU A 43 -15.16 8.58 -3.82
C LEU A 43 -16.50 8.71 -4.55
N ALA A 44 -16.52 8.51 -5.87
CA ALA A 44 -17.74 8.53 -6.65
C ALA A 44 -18.75 7.45 -6.20
N LYS A 45 -18.27 6.24 -5.88
CA LYS A 45 -19.11 5.16 -5.32
C LYS A 45 -19.64 5.51 -3.93
N TYR A 46 -18.81 6.09 -3.07
CA TYR A 46 -19.20 6.53 -1.73
C TYR A 46 -20.35 7.55 -1.81
N VAL A 47 -20.20 8.61 -2.60
CA VAL A 47 -21.23 9.63 -2.82
C VAL A 47 -22.50 9.01 -3.42
N LYS A 48 -22.36 8.18 -4.45
CA LYS A 48 -23.50 7.50 -5.09
C LYS A 48 -24.32 6.64 -4.11
N ASN A 49 -23.67 6.06 -3.11
CA ASN A 49 -24.30 5.22 -2.09
C ASN A 49 -24.85 6.02 -0.90
N GLY A 50 -24.96 7.35 -1.02
CA GLY A 50 -25.50 8.23 0.02
C GLY A 50 -24.45 8.70 1.04
N GLY A 51 -23.16 8.50 0.74
CA GLY A 51 -22.06 9.07 1.51
C GLY A 51 -22.07 10.59 1.46
N GLY A 52 -21.68 11.21 2.58
CA GLY A 52 -21.65 12.66 2.74
C GLY A 52 -20.43 13.10 3.55
N PRO A 53 -20.49 14.28 4.19
CA PRO A 53 -19.41 14.75 5.05
C PRO A 53 -19.03 13.73 6.12
N ILE A 54 -17.74 13.56 6.36
CA ILE A 54 -17.18 12.61 7.31
C ILE A 54 -16.79 13.36 8.57
N VAL A 55 -17.37 12.98 9.71
CA VAL A 55 -16.93 13.48 11.02
C VAL A 55 -15.64 12.75 11.39
N LEU A 56 -14.56 13.49 11.61
CA LEU A 56 -13.28 12.92 11.98
C LEU A 56 -13.15 12.87 13.50
N GLU A 57 -12.71 11.72 14.02
CA GLU A 57 -12.43 11.53 15.44
C GLU A 57 -10.97 11.07 15.62
N ASN A 58 -10.23 11.73 16.51
CA ASN A 58 -8.90 11.26 16.87
C ASN A 58 -9.00 10.06 17.81
N THR A 59 -8.86 8.87 17.22
CA THR A 59 -8.99 7.60 17.94
C THR A 59 -7.65 6.90 18.16
N ALA A 60 -6.60 7.27 17.41
CA ALA A 60 -5.38 6.47 17.30
C ALA A 60 -4.07 7.25 17.39
N VAL A 61 -4.08 8.59 17.28
CA VAL A 61 -2.84 9.37 17.27
C VAL A 61 -2.61 10.02 18.64
N GLY A 62 -1.55 9.57 19.32
CA GLY A 62 -1.08 10.23 20.53
C GLY A 62 -0.42 11.57 20.22
N GLY A 63 -0.88 12.63 20.89
CA GLY A 63 -0.37 13.99 20.69
C GLY A 63 -1.42 14.94 20.11
N HIS A 64 -1.06 16.21 20.00
CA HIS A 64 -1.92 17.21 19.36
C HIS A 64 -1.68 17.16 17.85
N VAL A 65 -2.70 16.75 17.10
CA VAL A 65 -2.74 16.82 15.64
C VAL A 65 -3.93 17.68 15.28
N GLU A 66 -3.68 18.71 14.47
CA GLU A 66 -4.74 19.55 13.91
C GLU A 66 -5.30 18.86 12.65
N PHE A 67 -6.60 18.63 12.64
CA PHE A 67 -7.37 18.12 11.51
C PHE A 67 -8.78 18.71 11.57
N PRO A 68 -9.51 18.83 10.44
CA PRO A 68 -10.85 19.38 10.46
C PRO A 68 -11.82 18.44 11.20
N ASP A 69 -12.74 18.98 11.99
CA ASP A 69 -13.77 18.17 12.67
C ASP A 69 -14.68 17.43 11.67
N VAL A 70 -14.91 18.04 10.51
CA VAL A 70 -15.71 17.49 9.42
C VAL A 70 -14.96 17.68 8.10
N LEU A 71 -14.84 16.59 7.36
CA LEU A 71 -14.28 16.57 6.02
C LEU A 71 -15.42 16.47 4.99
N THR A 72 -15.57 17.50 4.16
CA THR A 72 -16.60 17.49 3.09
C THR A 72 -16.16 16.68 1.88
N ILE A 73 -17.10 16.38 0.98
CA ILE A 73 -16.78 15.70 -0.28
C ILE A 73 -15.87 16.56 -1.14
N GLU A 74 -16.13 17.87 -1.20
CA GLU A 74 -15.34 18.83 -1.96
C GLU A 74 -13.90 18.88 -1.44
N GLN A 75 -13.71 18.88 -0.12
CA GLN A 75 -12.38 18.81 0.50
C GLN A 75 -11.67 17.49 0.15
N LEU A 76 -12.36 16.35 0.15
CA LEU A 76 -11.79 15.07 -0.30
C LEU A 76 -11.37 15.11 -1.77
N GLU A 77 -12.15 15.73 -2.64
CA GLU A 77 -11.80 15.90 -4.05
C GLU A 77 -10.56 16.79 -4.21
N GLU A 78 -10.48 17.87 -3.44
CA GLU A 78 -9.31 18.77 -3.41
C GLU A 78 -8.04 18.04 -2.97
N GLU A 79 -8.11 17.22 -1.92
CA GLU A 79 -6.99 16.38 -1.45
C GLU A 79 -6.55 15.37 -2.52
N ILE A 80 -7.49 14.69 -3.21
CA ILE A 80 -7.15 13.78 -4.31
C ILE A 80 -6.46 14.54 -5.45
N ASN A 81 -6.94 15.75 -5.78
CA ASN A 81 -6.31 16.60 -6.79
C ASN A 81 -4.90 17.03 -6.37
N GLU A 82 -4.66 17.30 -5.09
CA GLU A 82 -3.33 17.63 -4.58
C GLU A 82 -2.37 16.43 -4.69
N VAL A 83 -2.82 15.24 -4.28
CA VAL A 83 -2.05 14.00 -4.43
C VAL A 83 -1.71 13.74 -5.90
N GLU A 84 -2.66 13.92 -6.82
CA GLU A 84 -2.41 13.77 -8.25
C GLU A 84 -1.32 14.74 -8.76
N ARG A 85 -1.45 16.04 -8.48
CA ARG A 85 -0.44 17.03 -8.85
C ARG A 85 0.93 16.71 -8.26
N PHE A 86 0.97 16.27 -7.00
CA PHE A 86 2.21 15.88 -6.35
C PHE A 86 2.86 14.70 -7.09
N LEU A 87 2.10 13.63 -7.36
CA LEU A 87 2.62 12.44 -8.03
C LEU A 87 3.07 12.70 -9.47
N GLU A 88 2.35 13.55 -10.22
CA GLU A 88 2.73 13.96 -11.57
C GLU A 88 4.07 14.70 -11.61
N SER A 89 4.44 15.38 -10.53
CA SER A 89 5.72 16.08 -10.41
C SER A 89 6.92 15.17 -10.10
N GLN A 90 6.68 13.89 -9.74
CA GLN A 90 7.73 12.95 -9.35
C GLN A 90 8.26 12.15 -10.54
N GLN A 91 9.58 11.93 -10.57
CA GLN A 91 10.21 11.00 -11.51
C GLN A 91 10.33 9.60 -10.88
N CYS A 92 9.22 8.87 -10.83
CA CYS A 92 9.18 7.49 -10.34
C CYS A 92 8.81 6.52 -11.48
N PRO A 93 9.55 5.41 -11.67
CA PRO A 93 9.19 4.42 -12.69
C PRO A 93 7.87 3.73 -12.32
N SER A 94 7.00 3.57 -13.33
CA SER A 94 5.81 2.73 -13.18
C SER A 94 6.23 1.25 -13.28
N VAL A 95 5.98 0.49 -12.21
CA VAL A 95 6.34 -0.93 -12.08
C VAL A 95 5.13 -1.73 -11.60
N PHE A 96 5.19 -3.05 -11.71
CA PHE A 96 4.18 -3.90 -11.05
C PHE A 96 4.42 -3.87 -9.53
N CYS A 97 3.41 -3.46 -8.77
CA CYS A 97 3.51 -3.31 -7.32
C CYS A 97 2.58 -4.30 -6.61
N HIS A 98 2.94 -4.67 -5.38
CA HIS A 98 2.04 -5.39 -4.48
C HIS A 98 0.98 -4.47 -3.85
N ASN A 99 1.31 -3.18 -3.68
CA ASN A 99 0.50 -2.11 -3.07
C ASN A 99 0.13 -2.30 -1.57
N ASP A 100 0.08 -3.52 -1.04
CA ASP A 100 -0.20 -3.80 0.37
C ASP A 100 0.90 -4.66 1.04
N LEU A 101 2.15 -4.19 1.02
CA LEU A 101 3.29 -4.96 1.57
C LEU A 101 3.40 -4.78 3.08
N VAL A 102 2.65 -5.60 3.81
CA VAL A 102 2.60 -5.64 5.28
C VAL A 102 3.06 -7.01 5.83
N PRO A 103 3.45 -7.12 7.12
CA PRO A 103 3.96 -8.39 7.67
C PRO A 103 2.99 -9.58 7.54
N SER A 104 1.67 -9.31 7.59
CA SER A 104 0.64 -10.33 7.38
C SER A 104 0.71 -10.94 5.98
N ASN A 105 1.14 -10.17 4.99
CA ASN A 105 1.19 -10.60 3.59
C ASN A 105 2.53 -11.24 3.22
N VAL A 106 3.41 -11.46 4.21
CA VAL A 106 4.69 -12.16 4.04
C VAL A 106 4.68 -13.45 4.86
N LEU A 107 4.75 -14.59 4.18
CA LEU A 107 4.87 -15.90 4.81
C LEU A 107 6.33 -16.30 4.97
N LEU A 108 6.66 -16.92 6.11
CA LEU A 108 7.94 -17.56 6.36
C LEU A 108 7.76 -19.07 6.21
N ARG A 109 8.51 -19.69 5.31
CA ARG A 109 8.55 -21.15 5.12
C ARG A 109 9.24 -21.82 6.31
N ASP A 110 8.74 -22.99 6.71
CA ASP A 110 9.35 -23.77 7.78
C ASP A 110 10.76 -24.22 7.37
N ALA A 111 11.73 -24.03 8.27
CA ALA A 111 13.13 -24.38 8.05
C ALA A 111 13.36 -25.90 7.96
N LYS A 112 12.38 -26.72 8.35
CA LYS A 112 12.48 -28.18 8.29
C LYS A 112 12.42 -28.75 6.88
N GLU A 113 11.99 -27.97 5.89
CA GLU A 113 11.70 -28.49 4.56
C GLU A 113 12.85 -28.34 3.56
N LYS A 114 13.79 -27.39 3.73
CA LYS A 114 14.91 -27.15 2.80
C LYS A 114 16.12 -26.48 3.46
N ASN A 115 17.31 -26.74 2.90
CA ASN A 115 18.47 -25.88 3.06
C ASN A 115 18.27 -24.64 2.17
N PHE A 116 17.87 -23.53 2.78
CA PHE A 116 17.75 -22.25 2.08
C PHE A 116 19.13 -21.60 2.02
N GLU A 117 19.58 -21.23 0.82
CA GLU A 117 20.87 -20.54 0.63
C GLU A 117 20.79 -19.07 1.04
N LYS A 118 19.60 -18.46 0.87
CA LYS A 118 19.33 -17.09 1.26
C LYS A 118 18.04 -16.97 2.07
N ASP A 119 17.97 -15.94 2.91
CA ASP A 119 16.77 -15.64 3.67
C ASP A 119 15.58 -15.24 2.79
N GLU A 120 15.82 -14.65 1.60
CA GLU A 120 14.77 -14.33 0.63
C GLU A 120 14.02 -15.58 0.11
N ASP A 121 14.72 -16.70 -0.03
CA ASP A 121 14.14 -17.97 -0.51
C ASP A 121 13.14 -18.58 0.50
N ARG A 122 13.21 -18.11 1.76
CA ARG A 122 12.33 -18.53 2.86
C ARG A 122 11.05 -17.71 2.92
N LEU A 123 10.99 -16.61 2.20
CA LEU A 123 9.89 -15.66 2.25
C LEU A 123 8.99 -15.83 1.03
N VAL A 124 7.70 -15.61 1.23
CA VAL A 124 6.71 -15.60 0.14
C VAL A 124 5.79 -14.42 0.37
N ILE A 125 5.73 -13.52 -0.60
CA ILE A 125 4.74 -12.44 -0.63
C ILE A 125 3.46 -13.02 -1.26
N ILE A 126 2.34 -12.81 -0.60
CA ILE A 126 1.01 -13.29 -0.98
C ILE A 126 0.01 -12.13 -0.95
N ASP A 127 -1.20 -12.37 -1.44
CA ASP A 127 -2.32 -11.42 -1.36
C ASP A 127 -2.19 -10.18 -2.27
N PHE A 128 -2.11 -10.44 -3.58
CA PHE A 128 -2.01 -9.42 -4.63
C PHE A 128 -3.39 -8.83 -5.02
N GLU A 129 -4.20 -8.45 -4.02
CA GLU A 129 -5.56 -7.94 -4.24
C GLU A 129 -5.61 -6.47 -4.72
N PHE A 130 -4.52 -5.70 -4.52
CA PHE A 130 -4.47 -4.25 -4.75
C PHE A 130 -3.50 -3.82 -5.86
#